data_AF-F7B1K2-F1
#
_entry.id   AF-F7B1K2-F1
#
_cell.length_a   1.000
_cell.length_b   1.000
_cell.length_c   1.000
_cell.angle_alpha   90.00
_cell.angle_beta   90.00
_cell.angle_gamma   90.00
#
_symmetry.space_group_name_H-M   'P 1'
#
loop_
_entity.id
_entity.type
_entity.pdbx_description
1 polymer ?
#
loop_
_entity_poly.entity_id
_entity_poly.type
_entity_poly.pdbx_seq_one_letter_code
_entity_poly.pdbx_strand_id
1 'polypeptide(L)'
;LWGIRWIALSRNIRFFIIKHPLLFDWTTSCGVCDPEQCSATPTSCPGGLIRDACDCCYVCGNLEDTPCDLPGAMFRFGNCGEGLVCTPVEPDDVGLDASDSYCACAARDVICGSDGRTYSNPCRFRRASGRVAGLEIARQGPCRAAPQVEIPPMNQTAESGSSAVFSCSVSGFPLAWFEWTLNGESVFQPNLDDGVTVQVRSGPLPYQVTTWLEIDRVMTSHAGLFTCIAKNEFGISNATARLNVVAGNF
;
A
#
# COMPACT_ATOMS: atom_id res chain seq x y z
N LEU A 1 53.80 -29.02 55.57
CA LEU A 1 54.99 -29.89 55.48
C LEU A 1 54.79 -30.84 54.30
N TRP A 2 55.83 -31.01 53.52
CA TRP A 2 55.82 -31.32 52.09
C TRP A 2 55.41 -32.76 51.73
N GLY A 3 54.89 -32.92 50.50
CA GLY A 3 54.75 -34.20 49.84
C GLY A 3 54.35 -34.10 48.36
N ILE A 4 55.03 -33.27 47.55
CA ILE A 4 54.90 -33.32 46.09
C ILE A 4 55.84 -34.41 45.57
N ARG A 5 55.30 -35.45 44.94
CA ARG A 5 56.05 -36.32 44.04
C ARG A 5 55.62 -36.01 42.61
N TRP A 6 56.53 -35.43 41.83
CA TRP A 6 56.37 -35.26 40.39
C TRP A 6 56.67 -36.58 39.69
N ILE A 7 55.78 -37.01 38.81
CA ILE A 7 56.13 -37.86 37.67
C ILE A 7 55.78 -37.03 36.44
N ALA A 8 56.81 -36.55 35.76
CA ALA A 8 56.70 -36.05 34.41
C ALA A 8 56.52 -37.25 33.48
N LEU A 9 55.53 -37.20 32.60
CA LEU A 9 55.65 -37.61 31.20
C LEU A 9 54.41 -37.17 30.41
N SER A 10 54.67 -36.29 29.45
CA SER A 10 54.03 -36.17 28.14
C SER A 10 52.49 -36.11 28.04
N ARG A 11 52.03 -34.90 27.69
CA ARG A 11 50.92 -34.61 26.75
C ARG A 11 49.66 -35.47 26.88
N ASN A 12 48.82 -35.12 27.84
CA ASN A 12 47.38 -35.29 27.75
C ASN A 12 46.72 -34.19 28.59
N ILE A 13 46.27 -33.12 27.91
CA ILE A 13 45.48 -32.05 28.52
C ILE A 13 44.16 -32.68 28.95
N ARG A 14 44.03 -32.98 30.24
CA ARG A 14 42.74 -33.25 30.86
C ARG A 14 42.01 -31.93 30.98
N PHE A 15 40.95 -31.76 30.20
CA PHE A 15 39.97 -30.71 30.39
C PHE A 15 39.43 -30.81 31.82
N PHE A 16 39.78 -29.85 32.67
CA PHE A 16 38.99 -29.59 33.86
C PHE A 16 37.72 -28.89 33.40
N ILE A 17 36.60 -29.60 33.46
CA ILE A 17 35.27 -28.99 33.37
C ILE A 17 35.11 -28.14 34.63
N ILE A 18 35.47 -26.86 34.53
CA ILE A 18 35.05 -25.87 35.50
C ILE A 18 33.57 -25.62 35.20
N LYS A 19 32.68 -26.16 36.03
CA LYS A 19 31.28 -25.70 36.10
C LYS A 19 31.30 -24.25 36.58
N HIS A 20 31.46 -23.31 35.66
CA HIS A 20 30.99 -21.94 35.86
C HIS A 20 29.55 -21.88 35.34
N PRO A 21 28.54 -21.70 36.21
CA PRO A 21 27.17 -21.53 35.79
C PRO A 21 27.00 -20.07 35.41
N LEU A 22 27.52 -19.68 34.25
CA LEU A 22 27.13 -18.44 33.56
C LEU A 22 26.99 -18.76 32.06
N LEU A 23 26.19 -19.79 31.76
CA LEU A 23 25.35 -19.72 30.58
C LEU A 23 24.27 -18.70 30.94
N PHE A 24 24.52 -17.44 30.59
CA PHE A 24 23.48 -16.43 30.56
C PHE A 24 22.53 -16.87 29.45
N ASP A 25 21.44 -17.49 29.86
CA ASP A 25 20.35 -17.90 28.99
C ASP A 25 19.76 -16.61 28.40
N TRP A 26 19.99 -16.39 27.10
CA TRP A 26 19.44 -15.23 26.38
C TRP A 26 17.96 -15.41 26.02
N THR A 27 17.28 -16.39 26.62
CA THR A 27 15.82 -16.38 26.67
C THR A 27 15.40 -15.50 27.86
N THR A 28 15.15 -14.22 27.58
CA THR A 28 14.73 -13.24 28.60
C THR A 28 13.36 -13.65 29.14
N SER A 29 13.33 -14.48 30.18
CA SER A 29 12.09 -14.77 30.89
C SER A 29 11.65 -13.48 31.57
N CYS A 30 10.55 -12.91 31.14
CA CYS A 30 9.94 -11.79 31.85
C CYS A 30 9.75 -12.15 33.32
N GLY A 31 10.14 -11.21 34.20
CA GLY A 31 9.91 -11.36 35.63
C GLY A 31 8.42 -11.24 36.00
N VAL A 32 8.11 -11.35 37.29
CA VAL A 32 6.76 -11.03 37.77
C VAL A 32 6.47 -9.55 37.47
N CYS A 33 5.33 -9.28 36.86
CA CYS A 33 4.92 -7.90 36.57
C CYS A 33 4.64 -7.14 37.88
N ASP A 34 5.33 -6.02 38.06
CA ASP A 34 5.08 -5.05 39.13
C ASP A 34 4.61 -3.72 38.50
N PRO A 35 3.29 -3.44 38.48
CA PRO A 35 2.74 -2.24 37.86
C PRO A 35 3.20 -0.93 38.50
N GLU A 36 3.62 -0.94 39.77
CA GLU A 36 4.07 0.27 40.46
C GLU A 36 5.41 0.78 39.94
N GLN A 37 6.20 -0.08 39.29
CA GLN A 37 7.47 0.26 38.67
C GLN A 37 7.32 0.77 37.23
N CYS A 38 6.10 0.75 36.68
CA CYS A 38 5.88 1.25 35.34
C CYS A 38 6.06 2.77 35.28
N SER A 39 6.64 3.22 34.17
CA SER A 39 6.65 4.65 33.84
C SER A 39 5.22 5.16 33.66
N ALA A 40 5.03 6.47 33.87
CA ALA A 40 3.73 7.09 33.66
C ALA A 40 3.20 6.80 32.25
N THR A 41 1.93 6.40 32.16
CA THR A 41 1.29 6.05 30.90
C THR A 41 1.36 7.24 29.93
N PRO A 42 1.93 7.07 28.73
CA PRO A 42 2.00 8.16 27.78
C PRO A 42 0.60 8.65 27.40
N THR A 43 0.41 9.97 27.39
CA THR A 43 -0.89 10.60 27.10
C THR A 43 -1.15 10.75 25.60
N SER A 44 -0.12 10.59 24.76
CA SER A 44 -0.21 10.71 23.31
C SER A 44 0.58 9.61 22.63
N CYS A 45 -0.10 8.53 22.26
CA CYS A 45 0.46 7.43 21.46
C CYS A 45 -0.21 7.37 20.09
N PRO A 46 0.41 7.89 19.03
CA PRO A 46 -0.14 7.83 17.67
C PRO A 46 -0.39 6.41 17.15
N GLY A 47 0.35 5.41 17.66
CA GLY A 47 0.13 3.97 17.38
C GLY A 47 -0.82 3.28 18.36
N GLY A 48 -1.43 4.02 19.27
CA GLY A 48 -2.23 3.45 20.36
C GLY A 48 -1.37 3.01 21.54
N LEU A 49 -2.06 2.81 22.67
CA LEU A 49 -1.45 2.33 23.92
C LEU A 49 -1.51 0.80 23.92
N ILE A 50 -0.34 0.17 24.02
CA ILE A 50 -0.20 -1.29 24.06
C ILE A 50 0.56 -1.71 25.31
N ARG A 51 0.71 -3.01 25.53
CA ARG A 51 1.55 -3.55 26.59
C ARG A 51 2.96 -3.81 26.04
N ASP A 52 3.97 -3.66 26.90
CA ASP A 52 5.36 -4.00 26.58
C ASP A 52 5.53 -5.50 26.23
N ALA A 53 6.73 -5.93 25.86
CA ALA A 53 7.00 -7.33 25.50
C ALA A 53 6.77 -8.32 26.66
N CYS A 54 6.73 -7.84 27.90
CA CYS A 54 6.45 -8.67 29.08
C CYS A 54 4.98 -8.61 29.51
N ASP A 55 4.12 -7.98 28.71
CA ASP A 55 2.72 -7.75 29.01
C ASP A 55 2.51 -7.13 30.41
N CYS A 56 3.37 -6.16 30.78
CA CYS A 56 3.35 -5.52 32.09
C CYS A 56 2.97 -4.04 32.01
N CYS A 57 3.83 -3.20 31.45
CA CYS A 57 3.63 -1.76 31.42
C CYS A 57 2.94 -1.30 30.13
N TYR A 58 2.20 -0.19 30.22
CA TYR A 58 1.65 0.46 29.05
C TYR A 58 2.71 1.31 28.34
N VAL A 59 2.89 1.07 27.06
CA VAL A 59 3.84 1.77 26.19
C VAL A 59 3.14 2.20 24.90
N CYS A 60 3.74 3.15 24.17
CA CYS A 60 3.25 3.47 22.83
C CYS A 60 3.68 2.38 21.86
N GLY A 61 2.72 1.89 21.07
CA GLY A 61 3.01 0.95 20.01
C GLY A 61 3.57 1.61 18.75
N ASN A 62 4.32 0.82 17.98
CA ASN A 62 4.89 1.25 16.72
C ASN A 62 3.81 1.50 15.65
N LEU A 63 4.10 2.41 14.72
CA LEU A 63 3.20 2.80 13.65
C LEU A 63 3.27 1.83 12.47
N GLU A 64 2.25 1.86 11.60
CA GLU A 64 2.31 1.19 10.30
C GLU A 64 3.57 1.61 9.53
N ASP A 65 4.18 0.66 8.82
CA ASP A 65 5.39 0.81 8.01
C ASP A 65 6.65 1.16 8.82
N THR A 66 6.67 0.86 10.13
CA THR A 66 7.86 1.02 10.98
C THR A 66 8.40 -0.32 11.50
N PRO A 67 9.72 -0.43 11.77
CA PRO A 67 10.31 -1.67 12.28
C PRO A 67 9.66 -2.16 13.58
N CYS A 68 9.62 -3.48 13.76
CA CYS A 68 9.12 -4.13 14.96
C CYS A 68 9.91 -5.39 15.30
N ASP A 69 9.67 -5.95 16.48
CA ASP A 69 10.26 -7.22 16.88
C ASP A 69 9.23 -8.35 16.77
N LEU A 70 9.61 -9.43 16.08
CA LEU A 70 8.82 -10.66 16.05
C LEU A 70 8.81 -11.35 17.42
N PRO A 71 7.77 -12.15 17.74
CA PRO A 71 7.74 -12.92 18.97
C PRO A 71 8.99 -13.79 19.15
N GLY A 72 9.70 -13.63 20.26
CA GLY A 72 10.93 -14.36 20.57
C GLY A 72 12.22 -13.78 19.97
N ALA A 73 12.13 -12.68 19.21
CA ALA A 73 13.31 -11.90 18.81
C ALA A 73 13.86 -11.10 20.00
N MET A 74 15.12 -10.64 19.87
CA MET A 74 15.68 -9.68 20.82
C MET A 74 14.88 -8.38 20.74
N PHE A 75 14.40 -7.88 21.88
CA PHE A 75 13.61 -6.65 21.95
C PHE A 75 14.46 -5.42 21.60
N ARG A 76 14.36 -4.95 20.35
CA ARG A 76 15.11 -3.81 19.79
C ARG A 76 14.19 -2.70 19.33
N PHE A 77 13.14 -3.03 18.59
CA PHE A 77 12.25 -2.07 17.95
C PHE A 77 10.90 -1.91 18.67
N GLY A 78 10.47 -2.91 19.43
CA GLY A 78 9.21 -2.91 20.16
C GLY A 78 8.05 -3.57 19.42
N ASN A 79 6.90 -3.56 20.09
CA ASN A 79 5.65 -4.13 19.60
C ASN A 79 4.89 -3.15 18.72
N CYS A 80 4.16 -3.70 17.75
CA CYS A 80 3.26 -2.92 16.91
C CYS A 80 2.05 -2.38 17.68
N GLY A 81 1.56 -1.22 17.25
CA GLY A 81 0.39 -0.55 17.79
C GLY A 81 -0.93 -1.29 17.62
N GLU A 82 -1.99 -0.67 18.13
CA GLU A 82 -3.33 -1.27 18.16
C GLU A 82 -3.84 -1.59 16.74
N GLY A 83 -4.14 -2.87 16.48
CA GLY A 83 -4.62 -3.35 15.19
C GLY A 83 -3.53 -3.56 14.13
N LEU A 84 -2.27 -3.39 14.50
CA LEU A 84 -1.11 -3.69 13.66
C LEU A 84 -0.52 -5.06 14.03
N VAL A 85 0.10 -5.73 13.06
CA VAL A 85 0.80 -7.01 13.21
C VAL A 85 2.23 -6.85 12.71
N CYS A 86 3.19 -7.37 13.48
CA CYS A 86 4.59 -7.40 13.06
C CYS A 86 4.78 -8.48 11.99
N THR A 87 5.18 -8.05 10.79
CA THR A 87 5.24 -8.91 9.59
C THR A 87 6.70 -8.99 9.12
N PRO A 88 7.25 -10.20 8.88
CA PRO A 88 8.59 -10.36 8.33
C PRO A 88 8.66 -9.84 6.89
N VAL A 89 9.82 -9.35 6.48
CA VAL A 89 10.12 -9.03 5.08
C VAL A 89 10.48 -10.34 4.37
N GLU A 90 9.72 -10.68 3.32
CA GLU A 90 10.05 -11.82 2.46
C GLU A 90 11.32 -11.50 1.64
N PRO A 91 12.26 -12.46 1.47
CA PRO A 91 13.62 -12.21 0.99
C PRO A 91 13.78 -11.88 -0.50
N ASP A 92 12.74 -11.42 -1.19
CA ASP A 92 12.78 -11.16 -2.64
C ASP A 92 13.16 -9.70 -3.04
N ASP A 93 13.42 -8.81 -2.08
CA ASP A 93 13.83 -7.42 -2.36
C ASP A 93 15.21 -7.06 -1.76
N VAL A 94 16.17 -6.86 -2.66
CA VAL A 94 17.29 -5.90 -2.58
C VAL A 94 17.94 -5.73 -1.19
N GLY A 95 18.70 -6.74 -0.75
CA GLY A 95 19.76 -6.56 0.26
C GLY A 95 19.30 -6.22 1.69
N LEU A 96 18.02 -6.37 2.00
CA LEU A 96 17.52 -6.38 3.37
C LEU A 96 17.73 -7.77 3.97
N ASP A 97 18.14 -7.81 5.23
CA ASP A 97 18.34 -9.08 5.92
C ASP A 97 16.96 -9.73 6.13
N ALA A 98 16.84 -11.06 5.95
CA ALA A 98 15.59 -11.79 6.18
C ALA A 98 15.10 -11.73 7.65
N SER A 99 15.80 -10.97 8.49
CA SER A 99 15.51 -10.63 9.87
C SER A 99 14.74 -9.31 10.04
N ASP A 100 14.57 -8.51 8.98
CA ASP A 100 13.81 -7.26 9.04
C ASP A 100 12.31 -7.54 9.10
N SER A 101 11.60 -6.82 9.97
CA SER A 101 10.15 -6.93 10.13
C SER A 101 9.53 -5.57 10.43
N TYR A 102 8.30 -5.35 9.95
CA TYR A 102 7.60 -4.08 10.07
C TYR A 102 6.14 -4.25 10.48
N CYS A 103 5.58 -3.20 11.07
CA CYS A 103 4.17 -3.19 11.44
C CYS A 103 3.29 -2.97 10.22
N ALA A 104 2.39 -3.91 9.96
CA ALA A 104 1.37 -3.81 8.93
C ALA A 104 -0.03 -3.84 9.56
N CYS A 105 -1.02 -3.18 8.95
CA CYS A 105 -2.40 -3.26 9.45
C CYS A 105 -2.96 -4.67 9.31
N ALA A 106 -3.52 -5.20 10.40
CA ALA A 106 -4.16 -6.52 10.42
C ALA A 106 -5.37 -6.58 9.48
N ALA A 107 -6.07 -5.46 9.33
CA ALA A 107 -7.26 -5.31 8.52
C ALA A 107 -6.98 -4.47 7.27
N ARG A 108 -7.63 -4.82 6.16
CA ARG A 108 -7.50 -4.13 4.87
C ARG A 108 -8.80 -3.41 4.46
N ASP A 109 -9.73 -3.25 5.39
CA ASP A 109 -11.03 -2.62 5.14
C ASP A 109 -10.86 -1.13 4.81
N VAL A 110 -11.38 -0.72 3.66
CA VAL A 110 -11.41 0.68 3.26
C VAL A 110 -12.53 1.39 4.02
N ILE A 111 -12.27 2.60 4.53
CA ILE A 111 -13.22 3.37 5.35
C ILE A 111 -13.35 4.79 4.80
N CYS A 112 -14.58 5.32 4.78
CA CYS A 112 -14.83 6.73 4.54
C CYS A 112 -14.95 7.48 5.86
N GLY A 113 -14.07 8.45 6.07
CA GLY A 113 -14.11 9.34 7.23
C GLY A 113 -15.18 10.43 7.09
N SER A 114 -15.60 10.99 8.22
CA SER A 114 -16.49 12.16 8.29
C SER A 114 -15.88 13.41 7.65
N ASP A 115 -14.57 13.42 7.40
CA ASP A 115 -13.84 14.46 6.67
C ASP A 115 -13.87 14.27 5.13
N GLY A 116 -14.63 13.29 4.63
CA GLY A 116 -14.74 12.99 3.21
C GLY A 116 -13.49 12.31 2.63
N ARG A 117 -12.54 11.89 3.47
CA ARG A 117 -11.34 11.15 3.03
C ARG A 117 -11.55 9.66 3.12
N THR A 118 -11.09 8.98 2.07
CA THR A 118 -10.99 7.53 2.05
C THR A 118 -9.69 7.09 2.74
N TYR A 119 -9.83 6.26 3.77
CA TYR A 119 -8.72 5.61 4.47
C TYR A 119 -8.57 4.18 3.94
N SER A 120 -7.36 3.83 3.52
CA SER A 120 -7.09 2.53 2.88
C SER A 120 -7.15 1.33 3.84
N ASN A 121 -7.11 1.58 5.15
CA ASN A 121 -7.28 0.57 6.20
C ASN A 121 -7.71 1.22 7.52
N PRO A 122 -8.20 0.44 8.51
CA PRO A 122 -8.63 0.97 9.81
C PRO A 122 -7.50 1.56 10.67
N CYS A 123 -6.26 1.08 10.52
CA CYS A 123 -5.11 1.59 11.29
C CYS A 123 -4.80 3.05 10.91
N ARG A 124 -4.86 3.38 9.63
CA ARG A 124 -4.69 4.76 9.13
C ARG A 124 -5.82 5.68 9.59
N PHE A 125 -7.05 5.19 9.63
CA PHE A 125 -8.18 5.94 10.20
C PHE A 125 -7.95 6.23 11.69
N ARG A 126 -7.61 5.22 12.51
CA ARG A 126 -7.35 5.39 13.96
C ARG A 126 -6.22 6.40 14.23
N ARG A 127 -5.14 6.34 13.46
CA ARG A 127 -4.04 7.30 13.56
C ARG A 127 -4.50 8.73 13.26
N ALA A 128 -5.37 8.90 12.26
CA ALA A 128 -5.92 10.20 11.92
C ALA A 128 -6.91 10.71 12.98
N SER A 129 -7.74 9.83 13.55
CA SER A 129 -8.72 10.22 14.58
C SER A 129 -8.05 10.64 15.89
N GLY A 130 -6.88 10.07 16.22
CA GLY A 130 -6.06 10.55 17.33
C GLY A 130 -5.48 11.98 17.14
N ARG A 131 -5.52 12.52 15.90
CA ARG A 131 -5.02 13.86 15.57
C ARG A 131 -6.12 14.86 15.22
N VAL A 132 -7.20 14.38 14.61
CA VAL A 132 -8.32 15.18 14.13
C VAL A 132 -9.50 14.99 15.06
N ALA A 133 -9.77 16.00 15.88
CA ALA A 133 -10.91 15.98 16.81
C ALA A 133 -12.24 15.81 16.06
N GLY A 134 -13.05 14.85 16.49
CA GLY A 134 -14.37 14.57 15.89
C GLY A 134 -14.33 13.82 14.55
N LEU A 135 -13.19 13.24 14.16
CA LEU A 135 -13.14 12.35 13.00
C LEU A 135 -13.81 11.01 13.34
N GLU A 136 -14.88 10.71 12.62
CA GLU A 136 -15.71 9.52 12.80
C GLU A 136 -15.79 8.70 11.51
N ILE A 137 -16.19 7.44 11.64
CA ILE A 137 -16.44 6.58 10.48
C ILE A 137 -17.78 6.99 9.88
N ALA A 138 -17.77 7.65 8.73
CA ALA A 138 -18.98 8.02 8.01
C ALA A 138 -19.64 6.81 7.34
N ARG A 139 -18.82 5.91 6.76
CA ARG A 139 -19.28 4.69 6.08
C ARG A 139 -18.16 3.66 5.94
N GLN A 140 -18.56 2.39 5.88
CA GLN A 140 -17.71 1.31 5.37
C GLN A 140 -17.51 1.43 3.85
N GLY A 141 -16.30 1.14 3.38
CA GLY A 141 -15.88 1.36 2.00
C GLY A 141 -15.36 2.78 1.74
N PRO A 142 -14.97 3.09 0.50
CA PRO A 142 -14.42 4.39 0.13
C PRO A 142 -15.48 5.49 0.17
N CYS A 143 -15.03 6.74 0.28
CA CYS A 143 -15.89 7.88 0.11
C CYS A 143 -16.43 7.96 -1.31
N ARG A 144 -17.71 8.34 -1.42
CA ARG A 144 -18.40 8.47 -2.70
C ARG A 144 -18.09 9.83 -3.31
N ALA A 145 -17.72 9.85 -4.57
CA ALA A 145 -17.34 11.06 -5.29
C ALA A 145 -17.60 10.93 -6.78
N ALA A 146 -17.75 12.07 -7.46
CA ALA A 146 -17.80 12.13 -8.92
C ALA A 146 -16.50 11.58 -9.51
N PRO A 147 -16.54 11.02 -10.74
CA PRO A 147 -15.32 10.50 -11.37
C PRO A 147 -14.35 11.65 -11.64
N GLN A 148 -13.06 11.43 -11.51
CA GLN A 148 -12.00 12.41 -11.80
C GLN A 148 -11.05 11.83 -12.85
N VAL A 149 -10.80 12.58 -13.91
CA VAL A 149 -9.81 12.18 -14.92
C VAL A 149 -8.42 12.35 -14.33
N GLU A 150 -7.74 11.23 -14.10
CA GLU A 150 -6.37 11.19 -13.58
C GLU A 150 -5.34 11.34 -14.70
N ILE A 151 -5.58 10.61 -15.80
CA ILE A 151 -4.72 10.64 -16.99
C ILE A 151 -5.61 10.92 -18.20
N PRO A 152 -5.56 12.13 -18.77
CA PRO A 152 -6.35 12.48 -19.94
C PRO A 152 -5.78 11.83 -21.21
N PRO A 153 -6.59 11.65 -22.27
CA PRO A 153 -6.07 11.24 -23.57
C PRO A 153 -5.11 12.29 -24.14
N MET A 154 -4.13 11.83 -24.90
CA MET A 154 -3.11 12.68 -25.49
C MET A 154 -3.39 12.97 -26.97
N ASN A 155 -3.06 14.19 -27.40
CA ASN A 155 -3.13 14.58 -28.82
C ASN A 155 -2.18 13.73 -29.66
N GLN A 156 -2.62 13.33 -30.85
CA GLN A 156 -1.87 12.46 -31.75
C GLN A 156 -1.97 12.94 -33.20
N THR A 157 -0.94 12.57 -33.98
CA THR A 157 -0.96 12.68 -35.44
C THR A 157 -0.70 11.30 -36.00
N ALA A 158 -1.59 10.81 -36.85
CA ALA A 158 -1.50 9.49 -37.46
C ALA A 158 -1.52 9.60 -39.00
N GLU A 159 -0.89 8.64 -39.66
CA GLU A 159 -0.92 8.54 -41.12
C GLU A 159 -2.19 7.80 -41.56
N SER A 160 -2.77 8.19 -42.70
CA SER A 160 -3.91 7.47 -43.25
C SER A 160 -3.53 6.01 -43.52
N GLY A 161 -4.30 5.08 -42.97
CA GLY A 161 -4.06 3.64 -43.04
C GLY A 161 -3.30 3.04 -41.85
N SER A 162 -2.68 3.86 -40.98
CA SER A 162 -2.07 3.39 -39.73
C SER A 162 -3.13 3.13 -38.65
N SER A 163 -2.70 2.63 -37.48
CA SER A 163 -3.53 2.57 -36.30
C SER A 163 -3.34 3.78 -35.38
N ALA A 164 -4.32 4.05 -34.51
CA ALA A 164 -4.24 5.07 -33.46
C ALA A 164 -4.95 4.58 -32.18
N VAL A 165 -4.41 4.90 -31.01
CA VAL A 165 -4.98 4.48 -29.72
C VAL A 165 -5.04 5.65 -28.75
N PHE A 166 -6.22 5.96 -28.22
CA PHE A 166 -6.41 6.89 -27.11
C PHE A 166 -6.62 6.12 -25.81
N SER A 167 -6.11 6.65 -24.70
CA SER A 167 -6.35 6.12 -23.35
C SER A 167 -6.84 7.22 -22.43
N CYS A 168 -7.72 6.88 -21.48
CA CYS A 168 -8.27 7.81 -20.49
C CYS A 168 -8.42 7.06 -19.17
N SER A 169 -7.67 7.47 -18.14
CA SER A 169 -7.75 6.87 -16.79
C SER A 169 -8.52 7.78 -15.86
N VAL A 170 -9.51 7.21 -15.19
CA VAL A 170 -10.45 7.91 -14.33
C VAL A 170 -10.52 7.19 -12.98
N SER A 171 -10.50 7.96 -11.89
CA SER A 171 -10.73 7.46 -10.54
C SER A 171 -12.13 7.87 -10.05
N GLY A 172 -12.72 7.11 -9.15
CA GLY A 172 -13.97 7.51 -8.49
C GLY A 172 -14.75 6.33 -7.96
N PHE A 173 -15.55 6.58 -6.92
CA PHE A 173 -16.43 5.58 -6.34
C PHE A 173 -17.87 6.10 -6.23
N PRO A 174 -18.88 5.38 -6.75
CA PRO A 174 -18.78 4.14 -7.52
C PRO A 174 -18.03 4.29 -8.85
N LEU A 175 -17.58 3.15 -9.40
CA LEU A 175 -16.91 3.11 -10.70
C LEU A 175 -17.79 3.74 -11.78
N ALA A 176 -17.17 4.56 -12.62
CA ALA A 176 -17.85 5.24 -13.71
C ALA A 176 -18.14 4.30 -14.89
N TRP A 177 -19.19 4.60 -15.63
CA TRP A 177 -19.36 4.12 -17.00
C TRP A 177 -18.80 5.15 -17.98
N PHE A 178 -18.48 4.71 -19.20
CA PHE A 178 -17.73 5.50 -20.17
C PHE A 178 -18.47 5.66 -21.50
N GLU A 179 -18.26 6.82 -22.12
CA GLU A 179 -18.63 7.14 -23.49
C GLU A 179 -17.45 7.82 -24.18
N TRP A 180 -17.25 7.51 -25.46
CA TRP A 180 -16.33 8.23 -26.32
C TRP A 180 -17.12 8.95 -27.40
N THR A 181 -16.77 10.21 -27.63
CA THR A 181 -17.36 11.02 -28.70
C THR A 181 -16.29 11.54 -29.65
N LEU A 182 -16.57 11.56 -30.95
CA LEU A 182 -15.83 12.31 -31.96
C LEU A 182 -16.60 13.59 -32.29
N ASN A 183 -15.98 14.75 -32.05
CA ASN A 183 -16.58 16.07 -32.32
C ASN A 183 -17.95 16.28 -31.63
N GLY A 184 -18.17 15.62 -30.49
CA GLY A 184 -19.40 15.71 -29.70
C GLY A 184 -20.48 14.67 -30.02
N GLU A 185 -20.26 13.82 -31.03
CA GLU A 185 -21.16 12.72 -31.36
C GLU A 185 -20.54 11.36 -31.01
N SER A 186 -21.36 10.38 -30.65
CA SER A 186 -20.87 9.03 -30.27
C SER A 186 -19.99 8.41 -31.36
N VAL A 187 -18.95 7.68 -30.97
CA VAL A 187 -18.05 6.99 -31.92
C VAL A 187 -18.67 5.74 -32.58
N PHE A 188 -19.78 5.22 -32.04
CA PHE A 188 -20.48 4.05 -32.59
C PHE A 188 -21.47 4.44 -33.72
N GLN A 189 -21.04 5.32 -34.61
CA GLN A 189 -21.83 5.75 -35.76
C GLN A 189 -21.68 4.80 -36.94
N PRO A 190 -22.71 4.65 -37.80
CA PRO A 190 -22.64 3.77 -38.97
C PRO A 190 -21.47 4.05 -39.93
N ASN A 191 -20.98 5.30 -39.96
CA ASN A 191 -19.89 5.74 -40.85
C ASN A 191 -18.51 5.77 -40.16
N LEU A 192 -18.46 5.44 -38.86
CA LEU A 192 -17.26 5.52 -38.01
C LEU A 192 -16.94 4.18 -37.32
N ASP A 193 -17.88 3.23 -37.28
CA ASP A 193 -17.73 1.95 -36.59
C ASP A 193 -16.75 0.99 -37.30
N ASP A 194 -16.42 1.23 -38.57
CA ASP A 194 -15.48 0.42 -39.34
C ASP A 194 -14.05 0.52 -38.76
N GLY A 195 -13.72 -0.42 -37.88
CA GLY A 195 -12.40 -0.56 -37.27
C GLY A 195 -12.16 0.26 -36.00
N VAL A 196 -13.22 0.79 -35.36
CA VAL A 196 -13.13 1.46 -34.05
C VAL A 196 -13.53 0.51 -32.93
N THR A 197 -12.66 0.30 -31.94
CA THR A 197 -12.92 -0.56 -30.79
C THR A 197 -12.74 0.23 -29.50
N VAL A 198 -13.71 0.13 -28.58
CA VAL A 198 -13.58 0.69 -27.22
C VAL A 198 -13.44 -0.44 -26.21
N GLN A 199 -12.45 -0.32 -25.34
CA GLN A 199 -12.25 -1.23 -24.21
C GLN A 199 -12.24 -0.46 -22.90
N VAL A 200 -12.70 -1.12 -21.83
CA VAL A 200 -12.69 -0.58 -20.47
C VAL A 200 -12.12 -1.67 -19.56
N ARG A 201 -11.11 -1.33 -18.75
CA ARG A 201 -10.48 -2.24 -17.78
C ARG A 201 -10.20 -1.51 -16.48
N SER A 202 -10.19 -2.23 -15.38
CA SER A 202 -9.72 -1.70 -14.10
C SER A 202 -8.27 -1.22 -14.21
N GLY A 203 -7.96 -0.10 -13.56
CA GLY A 203 -6.61 0.43 -13.43
C GLY A 203 -5.80 -0.29 -12.33
N PRO A 204 -4.51 0.05 -12.19
CA PRO A 204 -3.63 -0.51 -11.15
C PRO A 204 -4.03 -0.08 -9.73
N LEU A 205 -4.74 1.04 -9.57
CA LEU A 205 -5.18 1.55 -8.27
C LEU A 205 -6.64 1.18 -7.96
N PRO A 206 -7.02 1.03 -6.68
CA PRO A 206 -8.42 0.82 -6.30
C PRO A 206 -9.32 1.92 -6.83
N TYR A 207 -10.50 1.52 -7.33
CA TYR A 207 -11.51 2.43 -7.87
C TYR A 207 -11.04 3.28 -9.05
N GLN A 208 -9.98 2.84 -9.74
CA GLN A 208 -9.52 3.42 -11.00
C GLN A 208 -9.95 2.53 -12.16
N VAL A 209 -10.36 3.15 -13.25
CA VAL A 209 -10.72 2.48 -14.51
C VAL A 209 -10.04 3.23 -15.65
N THR A 210 -9.48 2.48 -16.58
CA THR A 210 -8.92 3.02 -17.81
C THR A 210 -9.77 2.55 -18.98
N THR A 211 -10.07 3.46 -19.90
CA THR A 211 -10.69 3.15 -21.18
C THR A 211 -9.71 3.42 -22.32
N TRP A 212 -9.75 2.56 -23.33
CA TRP A 212 -8.97 2.68 -24.55
C TRP A 212 -9.91 2.75 -25.74
N LEU A 213 -9.63 3.65 -26.67
CA LEU A 213 -10.26 3.71 -27.98
C LEU A 213 -9.18 3.43 -29.02
N GLU A 214 -9.35 2.36 -29.78
CA GLU A 214 -8.44 1.94 -30.84
C GLU A 214 -9.11 2.10 -32.20
N ILE A 215 -8.35 2.63 -33.16
CA ILE A 215 -8.71 2.77 -34.56
C ILE A 215 -7.72 1.92 -35.33
N ASP A 216 -8.16 0.80 -35.90
CA ASP A 216 -7.29 -0.14 -36.65
C ASP A 216 -6.76 0.51 -37.94
N ARG A 217 -7.65 1.19 -38.68
CA ARG A 217 -7.31 1.88 -39.93
C ARG A 217 -7.77 3.33 -39.92
N VAL A 218 -6.83 4.24 -39.68
CA VAL A 218 -7.08 5.67 -39.66
C VAL A 218 -7.48 6.18 -41.05
N MET A 219 -8.57 6.94 -41.11
CA MET A 219 -9.09 7.62 -42.30
C MET A 219 -9.19 9.12 -42.01
N THR A 220 -9.25 9.95 -43.06
CA THR A 220 -9.41 11.41 -42.89
C THR A 220 -10.71 11.79 -42.16
N SER A 221 -11.74 10.93 -42.22
CA SER A 221 -12.98 11.08 -41.44
C SER A 221 -12.80 10.90 -39.93
N HIS A 222 -11.75 10.20 -39.49
CA HIS A 222 -11.42 10.05 -38.07
C HIS A 222 -10.74 11.29 -37.47
N ALA A 223 -10.34 12.27 -38.30
CA ALA A 223 -9.73 13.50 -37.79
C ALA A 223 -10.73 14.32 -36.97
N GLY A 224 -10.32 14.73 -35.77
CA GLY A 224 -11.20 15.50 -34.90
C GLY A 224 -10.84 15.42 -33.43
N LEU A 225 -11.83 15.74 -32.59
CA LEU A 225 -11.71 15.78 -31.13
C LEU A 225 -12.36 14.55 -30.52
N PHE A 226 -11.53 13.64 -30.02
CA PHE A 226 -11.95 12.48 -29.22
C PHE A 226 -12.09 12.90 -27.77
N THR A 227 -13.30 12.79 -27.22
CA THR A 227 -13.59 13.10 -25.81
C THR A 227 -13.99 11.83 -25.07
N CYS A 228 -13.26 11.52 -24.02
CA CYS A 228 -13.60 10.53 -23.01
C CYS A 228 -14.57 11.19 -22.02
N ILE A 229 -15.73 10.58 -21.79
CA ILE A 229 -16.72 11.04 -20.82
C ILE A 229 -16.94 9.92 -19.82
N ALA A 230 -16.73 10.21 -18.53
CA ALA A 230 -16.93 9.28 -17.43
C ALA A 230 -18.04 9.79 -16.51
N LYS A 231 -18.99 8.91 -16.18
CA LYS A 231 -20.15 9.28 -15.36
C LYS A 231 -20.45 8.25 -14.27
N ASN A 232 -20.81 8.74 -13.09
CA ASN A 232 -21.46 7.97 -12.04
C ASN A 232 -22.65 8.77 -11.45
N GLU A 233 -23.26 8.26 -10.38
CA GLU A 233 -24.41 8.92 -9.72
C GLU A 233 -24.06 10.26 -9.04
N PHE A 234 -22.78 10.58 -8.86
CA PHE A 234 -22.28 11.78 -8.20
C PHE A 234 -21.78 12.86 -9.16
N GLY A 235 -21.59 12.54 -10.44
CA GLY A 235 -21.21 13.53 -11.42
C GLY A 235 -20.61 12.97 -12.70
N ILE A 236 -20.04 13.89 -13.48
CA ILE A 236 -19.43 13.63 -14.79
C ILE A 236 -18.05 14.30 -14.79
N SER A 237 -17.07 13.62 -15.37
CA SER A 237 -15.82 14.25 -15.81
C SER A 237 -15.52 13.85 -17.25
N ASN A 238 -14.78 14.70 -17.95
CA ASN A 238 -14.39 14.45 -19.32
C ASN A 238 -13.00 15.01 -19.62
N ALA A 239 -12.38 14.48 -20.66
CA ALA A 239 -11.13 14.99 -21.20
C ALA A 239 -11.04 14.71 -22.70
N THR A 240 -10.41 15.63 -23.42
CA THR A 240 -10.42 15.64 -24.89
C THR A 240 -9.01 15.61 -25.45
N ALA A 241 -8.82 14.86 -26.53
CA ALA A 241 -7.62 14.83 -27.34
C ALA A 241 -7.95 15.01 -28.82
N ARG A 242 -7.02 15.59 -29.57
CA ARG A 242 -7.12 15.80 -31.02
C ARG A 242 -6.38 14.70 -31.77
N LEU A 243 -7.03 14.15 -32.80
CA LEU A 243 -6.39 13.35 -33.84
C LEU A 243 -6.20 14.20 -35.10
N ASN A 244 -4.96 14.38 -35.53
CA ASN A 244 -4.63 14.88 -36.86
C ASN A 244 -4.32 13.69 -37.78
N VAL A 245 -4.80 13.74 -39.02
CA VAL A 245 -4.54 12.69 -40.02
C VAL A 245 -3.76 13.29 -41.18
N VAL A 246 -2.59 12.71 -41.47
CA VAL A 246 -1.78 13.08 -42.64
C VAL A 246 -1.92 12.01 -43.73
N ALA A 247 -1.77 12.41 -44.99
CA ALA A 247 -1.79 11.46 -46.09
C ALA A 247 -0.59 10.50 -45.96
N GLY A 248 -0.84 9.19 -46.05
CA GLY A 248 0.23 8.21 -46.11
C GLY A 248 0.97 8.32 -47.45
N ASN A 249 2.30 8.40 -47.43
CA ASN A 249 3.11 8.30 -48.64
C ASN A 249 3.22 6.81 -49.00
N PHE A 250 2.39 6.36 -49.95
CA PHE A 250 2.50 5.04 -50.57
C PHE A 250 3.36 5.10 -51.84
#